data_AF-A0AAV8FID1-F1
#
_entry.id   AF-A0AAV8FID1-F1
#
_cell.length_a   1.000
_cell.length_b   1.000
_cell.length_c   1.000
_cell.angle_alpha   90.00
_cell.angle_beta   90.00
_cell.angle_gamma   90.00
#
_symmetry.space_group_name_H-M   'P 1'
#
loop_
_entity.id
_entity.type
_entity.pdbx_description
1 polymer ?
#
loop_
_entity_poly.entity_id
_entity_poly.type
_entity_poly.pdbx_seq_one_letter_code
_entity_poly.pdbx_strand_id
1 'polypeptide(L)'
;MTAESHEVQDGRIVNLTTGTHISERWKFSAYNAIDQQVISQTVAISCRSKEGFNLTIRNDTVMLAPADPTKDKNQVWVKEISYAKQVKDQDGKPAFAFVNKATGKAIKHGFGAGYEVKLGPFDRNNLDPSLLWTESEKEAGFREIRMQSNTSAVFHAFYVSKQDSDKALLYAQRPKNDSNDQRWKYQEIT
;
A
#
# COMPACT_ATOMS: atom_id res chain seq x y z
N MET A 1 -53.39 3.33 -12.71
CA MET A 1 -51.95 3.63 -12.69
C MET A 1 -51.23 2.36 -12.27
N THR A 2 -50.42 1.80 -13.16
CA THR A 2 -49.59 0.62 -12.87
C THR A 2 -48.41 1.06 -12.01
N ALA A 3 -48.27 0.48 -10.82
CA ALA A 3 -47.08 0.68 -10.00
C ALA A 3 -45.90 -0.01 -10.71
N GLU A 4 -44.84 0.73 -11.00
CA GLU A 4 -43.59 0.14 -11.46
C GLU A 4 -42.88 -0.50 -10.27
N SER A 5 -42.60 -1.78 -10.40
CA SER A 5 -41.85 -2.58 -9.42
C SER A 5 -40.52 -3.01 -10.03
N HIS A 6 -39.46 -2.94 -9.23
CA HIS A 6 -38.13 -3.38 -9.63
C HIS A 6 -37.54 -4.31 -8.56
N GLU A 7 -36.98 -5.43 -8.99
CA GLU A 7 -36.26 -6.36 -8.14
C GLU A 7 -34.80 -5.90 -7.97
N VAL A 8 -34.33 -5.81 -6.73
CA VAL A 8 -32.92 -5.52 -6.41
C VAL A 8 -32.13 -6.80 -6.20
N GLN A 9 -30.78 -6.72 -6.23
CA GLN A 9 -29.86 -7.87 -6.27
C GLN A 9 -30.07 -8.97 -5.22
N ASP A 10 -30.67 -8.67 -4.07
CA ASP A 10 -30.99 -9.63 -2.99
C ASP A 10 -32.45 -10.16 -3.08
N GLY A 11 -33.09 -10.09 -4.25
CA GLY A 11 -34.43 -10.61 -4.50
C GLY A 11 -35.57 -9.81 -3.85
N ARG A 12 -35.29 -8.64 -3.28
CA ARG A 12 -36.31 -7.75 -2.69
C ARG A 12 -36.95 -6.90 -3.79
N ILE A 13 -38.24 -6.63 -3.67
CA ILE A 13 -38.98 -5.78 -4.61
C ILE A 13 -39.11 -4.37 -4.03
N VAL A 14 -38.69 -3.37 -4.80
CA VAL A 14 -38.91 -1.95 -4.53
C VAL A 14 -40.02 -1.45 -5.44
N ASN A 15 -41.01 -0.78 -4.85
CA ASN A 15 -42.14 -0.20 -5.58
C ASN A 15 -42.06 1.32 -5.54
N LEU A 16 -42.44 1.97 -6.65
CA LEU A 16 -42.64 3.43 -6.67
C LEU A 16 -44.01 3.77 -6.10
N THR A 17 -44.04 4.58 -5.06
CA THR A 17 -45.25 5.02 -4.34
C THR A 17 -45.25 6.55 -4.20
N THR A 18 -46.43 7.15 -4.06
CA THR A 18 -46.61 8.61 -3.89
C THR A 18 -46.72 9.03 -2.42
N GLY A 19 -46.17 8.24 -1.49
CA GLY A 19 -46.35 8.42 -0.05
C GLY A 19 -45.34 9.36 0.63
N THR A 20 -45.52 9.58 1.93
CA THR A 20 -44.63 10.35 2.81
C THR A 20 -44.01 9.50 3.93
N HIS A 21 -44.10 8.17 3.83
CA HIS A 21 -43.70 7.25 4.89
C HIS A 21 -42.17 7.10 4.94
N ILE A 22 -41.63 6.77 6.12
CA ILE A 22 -40.17 6.71 6.29
C ILE A 22 -39.49 5.63 5.43
N SER A 23 -40.24 4.61 5.03
CA SER A 23 -39.80 3.53 4.14
C SER A 23 -39.58 3.98 2.69
N GLU A 24 -39.98 5.20 2.34
CA GLU A 24 -39.84 5.80 1.01
C GLU A 24 -38.69 6.82 0.97
N ARG A 25 -37.99 7.02 2.10
CA ARG A 25 -36.85 7.92 2.20
C ARG A 25 -35.55 7.16 1.98
N TRP A 26 -34.81 7.53 0.94
CA TRP A 26 -33.55 6.91 0.58
C TRP A 26 -32.38 7.76 1.03
N LYS A 27 -31.38 7.12 1.65
CA LYS A 27 -30.08 7.72 1.85
C LYS A 27 -29.15 7.20 0.78
N PHE A 28 -28.77 8.06 -0.16
CA PHE A 28 -27.75 7.74 -1.13
C PHE A 28 -26.38 7.98 -0.49
N SER A 29 -25.53 6.96 -0.52
CA SER A 29 -24.11 7.10 -0.27
C SER A 29 -23.36 6.76 -1.56
N ALA A 30 -22.23 7.42 -1.79
CA ALA A 30 -21.26 6.88 -2.74
C ALA A 30 -20.98 5.42 -2.36
N TYR A 31 -20.91 4.53 -3.34
CA TYR A 31 -20.83 3.06 -3.22
C TYR A 31 -19.77 2.54 -2.22
N ASN A 32 -18.89 3.41 -1.74
CA ASN A 32 -17.80 3.12 -0.81
C ASN A 32 -18.09 3.45 0.67
N ALA A 33 -19.31 3.87 1.06
CA ALA A 33 -19.57 4.30 2.44
C ALA A 33 -20.24 3.24 3.35
N ILE A 34 -20.50 2.03 2.87
CA ILE A 34 -21.23 0.99 3.64
C ILE A 34 -20.29 -0.09 4.22
N ASP A 35 -19.02 -0.14 3.79
CA ASP A 35 -17.96 -0.92 4.44
C ASP A 35 -16.78 0.01 4.75
N GLN A 36 -16.68 0.53 5.97
CA GLN A 36 -15.45 1.21 6.44
C GLN A 36 -14.35 0.18 6.72
N GLN A 37 -13.94 -0.58 5.72
CA GLN A 37 -12.58 -1.09 5.69
C GLN A 37 -11.75 -0.02 4.99
N VAL A 38 -10.83 0.61 5.71
CA VAL A 38 -9.86 1.55 5.13
C VAL A 38 -9.18 0.83 3.97
N ILE A 39 -9.59 1.09 2.73
CA ILE A 39 -9.03 0.40 1.55
C ILE A 39 -7.59 0.83 1.31
N SER A 40 -7.17 1.98 1.85
CA SER A 40 -5.82 2.47 1.72
C SER A 40 -5.42 3.42 2.84
N GLN A 41 -4.14 3.44 3.22
CA GLN A 41 -3.56 4.43 4.14
C GLN A 41 -2.55 5.30 3.39
N THR A 42 -2.58 6.62 3.61
CA THR A 42 -1.53 7.52 3.08
C THR A 42 -0.43 7.64 4.12
N VAL A 43 0.80 7.28 3.77
CA VAL A 43 1.93 7.18 4.70
C VAL A 43 3.22 7.77 4.13
N ALA A 44 4.08 8.23 5.01
CA ALA A 44 5.52 8.31 4.76
C ALA A 44 6.19 7.07 5.36
N ILE A 45 7.23 6.57 4.71
CA ILE A 45 7.90 5.31 5.07
C ILE A 45 9.34 5.63 5.45
N SER A 46 9.75 5.35 6.68
CA SER A 46 11.12 5.58 7.16
C SER A 46 11.84 4.28 7.48
N CYS A 47 13.17 4.29 7.39
CA CYS A 47 14.03 3.14 7.69
C CYS A 47 14.77 3.36 9.01
N ARG A 48 14.86 2.33 9.86
CA ARG A 48 15.57 2.44 11.15
C ARG A 48 17.06 2.74 11.00
N SER A 49 17.68 2.32 9.90
CA SER A 49 19.10 2.59 9.63
C SER A 49 19.41 4.05 9.35
N LYS A 50 18.40 4.89 9.06
CA LYS A 50 18.60 6.31 8.75
C LYS A 50 17.45 7.17 9.22
N GLU A 51 17.58 7.68 10.44
CA GLU A 51 16.61 8.61 11.02
C GLU A 51 16.55 9.93 10.24
N GLY A 52 15.36 10.54 10.17
CA GLY A 52 15.14 11.78 9.43
C GLY A 52 15.07 11.63 7.91
N PHE A 53 15.02 10.39 7.39
CA PHE A 53 14.89 10.11 5.96
C PHE A 53 13.63 9.29 5.67
N ASN A 54 13.02 9.57 4.51
CA ASN A 54 11.86 8.85 4.01
C ASN A 54 12.14 8.21 2.64
N LEU A 55 11.44 7.12 2.38
CA LEU A 55 11.39 6.48 1.07
C LEU A 55 10.75 7.43 0.06
N THR A 56 11.37 7.54 -1.11
CA THR A 56 10.95 8.46 -2.16
C THR A 56 11.28 7.93 -3.55
N ILE A 57 10.73 8.58 -4.57
CA ILE A 57 11.14 8.39 -5.96
C ILE A 57 11.99 9.58 -6.40
N ARG A 58 13.15 9.29 -6.99
CA ARG A 58 14.01 10.25 -7.69
C ARG A 58 14.51 9.60 -8.97
N ASN A 59 14.34 10.27 -10.11
CA ASN A 59 14.78 9.78 -11.41
C ASN A 59 14.34 8.32 -11.68
N ASP A 60 13.06 8.01 -11.38
CA ASP A 60 12.48 6.66 -11.49
C ASP A 60 13.15 5.55 -10.64
N THR A 61 13.94 5.94 -9.64
CA THR A 61 14.55 5.03 -8.67
C THR A 61 13.93 5.23 -7.29
N VAL A 62 13.68 4.12 -6.58
CA VAL A 62 13.22 4.16 -5.19
C VAL A 62 14.42 4.27 -4.25
N MET A 63 14.46 5.32 -3.43
CA MET A 63 15.58 5.59 -2.54
C MET A 63 15.15 6.31 -1.25
N LEU A 64 16.07 6.47 -0.30
CA LEU A 64 15.88 7.35 0.86
C LEU A 64 16.34 8.79 0.54
N ALA A 65 15.59 9.79 1.03
CA ALA A 65 15.94 11.21 0.99
C ALA A 65 15.53 11.92 2.29
N PRO A 66 16.10 13.09 2.64
CA PRO A 66 15.72 13.82 3.85
C PRO A 66 14.21 14.05 3.93
N ALA A 67 13.62 13.80 5.09
CA ALA A 67 12.18 13.77 5.28
C ALA A 67 11.56 15.18 5.14
N ASP A 68 10.69 15.33 4.13
CA ASP A 68 9.78 16.45 3.95
C ASP A 68 8.50 16.00 3.21
N PRO A 69 7.72 15.05 3.78
CA PRO A 69 6.51 14.53 3.12
C PRO A 69 5.39 15.57 3.00
N THR A 70 5.52 16.72 3.69
CA THR A 70 4.55 17.82 3.60
C THR A 70 4.64 18.51 2.25
N LYS A 71 5.86 18.81 1.78
CA LYS A 71 6.13 19.50 0.51
C LYS A 71 6.45 18.54 -0.63
N ASP A 72 7.15 17.44 -0.36
CA ASP A 72 7.52 16.47 -1.40
C ASP A 72 6.54 15.30 -1.48
N LYS A 73 5.64 15.35 -2.47
CA LYS A 73 4.68 14.27 -2.71
C LYS A 73 5.33 12.96 -3.18
N ASN A 74 6.58 12.97 -3.65
CA ASN A 74 7.30 11.74 -3.94
C ASN A 74 7.66 10.96 -2.68
N GLN A 75 7.66 11.58 -1.49
CA GLN A 75 7.84 10.89 -0.19
C GLN A 75 6.54 10.33 0.38
N VAL A 76 5.42 10.52 -0.30
CA VAL A 76 4.10 10.10 0.17
C VAL A 76 3.64 8.89 -0.62
N TRP A 77 3.25 7.84 0.10
CA TRP A 77 2.85 6.55 -0.45
C TRP A 77 1.43 6.22 0.00
N VAL A 78 0.63 5.68 -0.91
CA VAL A 78 -0.63 5.05 -0.61
C VAL A 78 -0.35 3.57 -0.41
N LYS A 79 -0.52 3.09 0.83
CA LYS A 79 -0.57 1.67 1.14
C LYS A 79 -1.96 1.15 0.78
N GLU A 80 -2.09 0.60 -0.42
CA GLU A 80 -3.34 0.06 -0.95
C GLU A 80 -3.56 -1.38 -0.46
N ILE A 81 -4.67 -1.61 0.25
CA ILE A 81 -4.96 -2.89 0.92
C ILE A 81 -6.25 -3.55 0.44
N SER A 82 -6.84 -3.09 -0.68
CA SER A 82 -8.04 -3.71 -1.27
C SER A 82 -7.95 -5.23 -1.47
N TYR A 83 -6.74 -5.77 -1.64
CA TYR A 83 -6.49 -7.19 -1.89
C TYR A 83 -6.24 -8.02 -0.62
N ALA A 84 -6.14 -7.40 0.55
CA ALA A 84 -5.72 -8.04 1.80
C ALA A 84 -6.57 -9.25 2.21
N LYS A 85 -7.84 -9.31 1.80
CA LYS A 85 -8.75 -10.42 2.07
C LYS A 85 -8.48 -11.65 1.18
N GLN A 86 -8.05 -11.43 -0.07
CA GLN A 86 -7.95 -12.47 -1.10
C GLN A 86 -6.51 -12.95 -1.30
N VAL A 87 -5.53 -12.05 -1.13
CA VAL A 87 -4.12 -12.35 -1.38
C VAL A 87 -3.34 -12.26 -0.08
N LYS A 88 -2.63 -13.35 0.22
CA LYS A 88 -1.77 -13.50 1.39
C LYS A 88 -0.43 -14.08 0.97
N ASP A 89 0.61 -13.90 1.79
CA ASP A 89 1.85 -14.66 1.62
C ASP A 89 1.74 -16.08 2.22
N GLN A 90 2.82 -16.85 2.11
CA GLN A 90 2.93 -18.21 2.65
C GLN A 90 2.74 -18.30 4.17
N ASP A 91 2.92 -17.20 4.91
CA ASP A 91 2.70 -17.15 6.36
C ASP A 91 1.29 -16.63 6.71
N GLY A 92 0.43 -16.46 5.70
CA GLY A 92 -0.93 -15.97 5.84
C GLY A 92 -1.06 -14.46 6.09
N LYS A 93 0.01 -13.67 5.90
CA LYS A 93 -0.06 -12.21 6.06
C LYS A 93 -0.73 -11.55 4.86
N PRO A 94 -1.62 -10.58 5.06
CA PRO A 94 -2.36 -9.92 3.98
C PRO A 94 -1.44 -9.10 3.09
N ALA A 95 -1.69 -9.17 1.79
CA ALA A 95 -0.94 -8.41 0.80
C ALA A 95 -1.43 -6.96 0.66
N PHE A 96 -0.52 -6.09 0.25
CA PHE A 96 -0.77 -4.68 -0.07
C PHE A 96 0.20 -4.21 -1.16
N ALA A 97 -0.10 -3.07 -1.77
CA ALA A 97 0.81 -2.37 -2.69
C ALA A 97 1.18 -0.99 -2.12
N PHE A 98 2.42 -0.55 -2.36
CA PHE A 98 2.81 0.84 -2.11
C PHE A 98 2.79 1.62 -3.42
N VAL A 99 1.81 2.50 -3.57
CA VAL A 99 1.63 3.37 -4.74
C VAL A 99 2.11 4.77 -4.40
N ASN A 100 3.05 5.31 -5.18
CA ASN A 100 3.55 6.65 -4.92
C ASN A 100 2.51 7.71 -5.31
N LYS A 101 2.26 8.67 -4.42
CA LYS A 101 1.20 9.67 -4.61
C LYS A 101 1.50 10.65 -5.76
N ALA A 102 2.77 10.95 -6.02
CA ALA A 102 3.15 11.89 -7.07
C ALA A 102 3.14 11.25 -8.47
N THR A 103 3.58 10.01 -8.58
CA THR A 103 3.79 9.35 -9.88
C THR A 103 2.72 8.34 -10.26
N GLY A 104 1.92 7.86 -9.30
CA GLY A 104 0.99 6.75 -9.49
C GLY A 104 1.65 5.39 -9.72
N LYS A 105 2.99 5.31 -9.69
CA LYS A 105 3.73 4.05 -9.83
C LYS A 105 3.80 3.30 -8.50
N ALA A 106 3.71 1.98 -8.56
CA ALA A 106 3.86 1.11 -7.40
C ALA A 106 5.27 0.52 -7.30
N ILE A 107 5.70 0.21 -6.08
CA ILE A 107 6.95 -0.52 -5.85
C ILE A 107 6.79 -1.97 -6.34
N LYS A 108 7.62 -2.33 -7.31
CA LYS A 108 7.63 -3.63 -7.96
C LYS A 108 8.87 -4.42 -7.53
N HIS A 109 8.70 -5.67 -7.12
CA HIS A 109 9.85 -6.51 -6.85
C HIS A 109 10.51 -7.02 -8.13
N GLY A 110 11.82 -7.32 -8.04
CA GLY A 110 12.55 -8.07 -9.05
C GLY A 110 12.28 -9.57 -8.97
N PHE A 111 13.23 -10.38 -9.45
CA PHE A 111 13.12 -11.85 -9.47
C PHE A 111 13.37 -12.52 -8.10
N GLY A 112 13.77 -11.76 -7.07
CA GLY A 112 14.07 -12.30 -5.75
C GLY A 112 15.11 -11.46 -5.00
N ALA A 113 15.75 -12.06 -3.99
CA ALA A 113 16.82 -11.42 -3.24
C ALA A 113 18.04 -11.12 -4.13
N GLY A 114 18.70 -9.98 -3.90
CA GLY A 114 19.86 -9.49 -4.65
C GLY A 114 19.51 -8.54 -5.80
N TYR A 115 18.23 -8.27 -6.06
CA TYR A 115 17.78 -7.35 -7.10
C TYR A 115 17.30 -6.02 -6.50
N GLU A 116 17.62 -4.93 -7.19
CA GLU A 116 17.03 -3.62 -6.93
C GLU A 116 15.52 -3.69 -7.16
N VAL A 117 14.74 -3.02 -6.31
CA VAL A 117 13.30 -2.88 -6.56
C VAL A 117 13.08 -1.92 -7.71
N LYS A 118 12.01 -2.16 -8.46
CA LYS A 118 11.63 -1.33 -9.62
C LYS A 118 10.34 -0.58 -9.31
N LEU A 119 9.95 0.27 -10.25
CA LEU A 119 8.63 0.87 -10.28
C LEU A 119 7.82 0.26 -11.43
N GLY A 120 6.53 0.03 -11.19
CA GLY A 120 5.58 -0.43 -12.21
C GLY A 120 4.32 0.42 -12.22
N PRO A 121 3.56 0.45 -13.34
CA PRO A 121 2.24 1.06 -13.36
C PRO A 121 1.32 0.32 -12.38
N PHE A 122 0.50 1.07 -11.64
CA PHE A 122 -0.50 0.48 -10.76
C PHE A 122 -1.88 0.57 -11.40
N ASP A 123 -2.52 -0.60 -11.62
CA ASP A 123 -3.91 -0.70 -12.03
C ASP A 123 -4.66 -1.55 -10.99
N ARG A 124 -5.70 -0.97 -10.39
CA ARG A 124 -6.49 -1.67 -9.36
C ARG A 124 -7.35 -2.81 -9.97
N ASN A 125 -7.68 -2.72 -11.24
CA ASN A 125 -8.53 -3.69 -11.92
C ASN A 125 -7.73 -4.80 -12.59
N ASN A 126 -6.44 -4.56 -12.84
CA ASN A 126 -5.52 -5.51 -13.44
C ASN A 126 -4.20 -5.53 -12.66
N LEU A 127 -4.26 -6.08 -11.46
CA LEU A 127 -3.13 -6.09 -10.55
C LEU A 127 -2.03 -7.03 -11.03
N ASP A 128 -0.84 -6.48 -11.24
CA ASP A 128 0.39 -7.24 -11.38
C ASP A 128 0.83 -7.77 -9.99
N PRO A 129 0.88 -9.09 -9.76
CA PRO A 129 1.27 -9.66 -8.47
C PRO A 129 2.67 -9.23 -8.01
N SER A 130 3.55 -8.83 -8.93
CA SER A 130 4.89 -8.36 -8.57
C SER A 130 4.92 -6.99 -7.87
N LEU A 131 3.77 -6.32 -7.78
CA LEU A 131 3.58 -5.09 -7.02
C LEU A 131 3.18 -5.35 -5.55
N LEU A 132 2.96 -6.61 -5.20
CA LEU A 132 2.45 -6.98 -3.89
C LEU A 132 3.54 -7.30 -2.88
N TRP A 133 3.33 -6.74 -1.70
CA TRP A 133 4.17 -6.90 -0.52
C TRP A 133 3.30 -7.33 0.65
N THR A 134 3.93 -7.94 1.65
CA THR A 134 3.35 -8.22 2.94
C THR A 134 4.23 -7.63 4.03
N GLU A 135 3.76 -7.68 5.27
CA GLU A 135 4.56 -7.23 6.41
C GLU A 135 4.45 -8.16 7.60
N SER A 136 5.54 -8.22 8.36
CA SER A 136 5.57 -8.80 9.70
C SER A 136 5.97 -7.74 10.71
N GLU A 137 5.30 -7.74 11.87
CA GLU A 137 5.62 -6.83 12.96
C GLU A 137 6.97 -7.20 13.59
N LYS A 138 7.72 -6.17 13.95
CA LYS A 138 9.00 -6.24 14.67
C LYS A 138 8.90 -5.31 15.89
N GLU A 139 9.96 -5.24 16.66
CA GLU A 139 10.05 -4.44 17.87
C GLU A 139 9.82 -2.93 17.63
N ALA A 140 9.33 -2.22 18.64
CA ALA A 140 9.16 -0.76 18.65
C ALA A 140 8.31 -0.18 17.50
N GLY A 141 7.36 -0.96 16.99
CA GLY A 141 6.47 -0.56 15.89
C GLY A 141 7.13 -0.55 14.51
N PHE A 142 8.34 -1.10 14.40
CA PHE A 142 8.96 -1.38 13.12
C PHE A 142 8.34 -2.62 12.48
N ARG A 143 8.48 -2.73 11.17
CA ARG A 143 8.00 -3.83 10.36
C ARG A 143 9.09 -4.29 9.42
N GLU A 144 9.01 -5.54 9.03
CA GLU A 144 9.76 -6.07 7.90
C GLU A 144 8.79 -6.22 6.73
N ILE A 145 9.09 -5.56 5.62
CA ILE A 145 8.28 -5.58 4.40
C ILE A 145 8.86 -6.64 3.48
N ARG A 146 8.04 -7.58 3.02
CA ARG A 146 8.47 -8.82 2.37
C ARG A 146 7.74 -8.98 1.04
N MET A 147 8.38 -9.60 0.05
CA MET A 147 7.65 -9.93 -1.18
C MET A 147 6.51 -10.89 -0.84
N GLN A 148 5.33 -10.63 -1.41
CA GLN A 148 4.18 -11.50 -1.19
C GLN A 148 4.44 -12.93 -1.69
N SER A 149 5.09 -13.07 -2.86
CA SER A 149 5.36 -14.37 -3.47
C SER A 149 6.58 -15.11 -2.89
N ASN A 150 7.42 -14.42 -2.10
CA ASN A 150 8.64 -14.99 -1.52
C ASN A 150 9.06 -14.22 -0.25
N THR A 151 8.64 -14.70 0.91
CA THR A 151 8.92 -14.03 2.20
C THR A 151 10.40 -14.07 2.60
N SER A 152 11.25 -14.81 1.87
CA SER A 152 12.72 -14.80 2.03
C SER A 152 13.39 -13.61 1.33
N ALA A 153 12.62 -12.65 0.80
CA ALA A 153 13.15 -11.44 0.20
C ALA A 153 12.41 -10.20 0.72
N VAL A 154 13.15 -9.29 1.36
CA VAL A 154 12.62 -8.16 2.14
C VAL A 154 13.20 -6.83 1.68
N PHE A 155 12.47 -5.74 1.92
CA PHE A 155 12.97 -4.38 1.73
C PHE A 155 14.28 -4.16 2.51
N HIS A 156 15.31 -3.75 1.80
CA HIS A 156 16.63 -3.48 2.32
C HIS A 156 17.14 -2.14 1.77
N ALA A 157 17.43 -1.20 2.68
CA ALA A 157 18.12 0.04 2.35
C ALA A 157 19.61 -0.26 2.07
N PHE A 158 20.02 -0.21 0.81
CA PHE A 158 21.39 -0.47 0.37
C PHE A 158 22.17 0.83 0.19
N TYR A 159 23.25 0.99 0.94
CA TYR A 159 24.12 2.17 0.91
C TYR A 159 25.33 1.91 0.01
N VAL A 160 25.38 2.57 -1.15
CA VAL A 160 26.42 2.35 -2.18
C VAL A 160 27.81 2.74 -1.66
N SER A 161 27.91 3.77 -0.81
CA SER A 161 29.15 4.10 -0.10
C SER A 161 28.86 4.85 1.21
N LYS A 162 29.82 4.88 2.13
CA LYS A 162 29.73 5.69 3.36
C LYS A 162 29.69 7.20 3.08
N GLN A 163 30.23 7.65 1.94
CA GLN A 163 30.31 9.06 1.56
C GLN A 163 29.07 9.53 0.78
N ASP A 164 28.42 8.65 0.02
CA ASP A 164 27.15 8.93 -0.68
C ASP A 164 25.97 8.37 0.13
N SER A 165 26.04 8.53 1.46
CA SER A 165 25.05 8.00 2.41
C SER A 165 23.66 8.58 2.18
N ASP A 166 23.55 9.68 1.44
CA ASP A 166 22.32 10.40 1.10
C ASP A 166 21.40 9.63 0.16
N LYS A 167 21.91 8.56 -0.46
CA LYS A 167 21.15 7.70 -1.37
C LYS A 167 21.27 6.26 -0.91
N ALA A 168 20.26 5.80 -0.16
CA ALA A 168 20.05 4.38 0.02
C ALA A 168 19.11 3.89 -1.08
N LEU A 169 19.59 3.01 -1.94
CA LEU A 169 18.74 2.34 -2.93
C LEU A 169 17.90 1.27 -2.23
N LEU A 170 16.70 1.02 -2.73
CA LEU A 170 15.88 -0.06 -2.19
C LEU A 170 16.15 -1.37 -2.95
N TYR A 171 16.59 -2.38 -2.23
CA TYR A 171 16.79 -3.74 -2.73
C TYR A 171 15.85 -4.71 -2.06
N ALA A 172 15.61 -5.83 -2.72
CA ALA A 172 15.14 -7.02 -2.05
C ALA A 172 16.32 -7.86 -1.57
N GLN A 173 16.36 -8.25 -0.30
CA GLN A 173 17.45 -9.05 0.26
C GLN A 173 16.93 -10.16 1.18
N ARG A 174 17.76 -11.17 1.45
CA ARG A 174 17.44 -12.16 2.49
C ARG A 174 17.28 -11.47 3.85
N PRO A 175 16.26 -11.85 4.66
CA PRO A 175 16.14 -11.37 6.02
C PRO A 175 17.42 -11.63 6.81
N LYS A 176 17.84 -10.64 7.59
CA LYS A 176 18.95 -10.74 8.54
C LYS A 176 18.41 -10.55 9.95
N ASN A 177 18.97 -11.30 10.90
CA ASN A 177 18.71 -11.06 12.33
C ASN A 177 19.28 -9.68 12.69
N ASP A 178 18.51 -8.89 13.44
CA ASP A 178 18.89 -7.58 13.99
C ASP A 178 19.40 -6.53 12.99
N SER A 179 18.78 -6.47 11.81
CA SER A 179 19.18 -5.56 10.72
C SER A 179 18.38 -4.26 10.70
N ASN A 180 18.98 -3.13 11.09
CA ASN A 180 18.31 -1.82 11.08
C ASN A 180 17.94 -1.33 9.67
N ASP A 181 18.65 -1.79 8.64
CA ASP A 181 18.42 -1.47 7.22
C ASP A 181 17.26 -2.27 6.59
N GLN A 182 16.65 -3.18 7.33
CA GLN A 182 15.46 -3.96 6.96
C GLN A 182 14.27 -3.71 7.89
N ARG A 183 14.31 -2.64 8.70
CA ARG A 183 13.26 -2.25 9.63
C ARG A 183 12.63 -0.95 9.16
N TRP A 184 11.31 -0.98 8.97
CA TRP A 184 10.55 0.09 8.37
C TRP A 184 9.42 0.55 9.26
N LYS A 185 9.14 1.86 9.28
CA LYS A 185 8.03 2.43 10.04
C LYS A 185 7.19 3.31 9.15
N TYR A 186 5.89 3.35 9.40
CA TYR A 186 4.96 4.21 8.69
C TYR A 186 4.52 5.35 9.60
N GLN A 187 4.51 6.54 9.03
CA GLN A 187 3.86 7.71 9.61
C GLN A 187 2.66 8.03 8.73
N GLU A 188 1.44 8.02 9.29
CA GLU A 188 0.25 8.46 8.56
C GLU A 188 0.34 9.94 8.22
N ILE A 189 -0.05 10.27 6.98
CA ILE A 189 -0.06 11.64 6.45
C ILE A 189 -1.52 12.02 6.24
N THR A 190 -1.97 13.04 6.97
CA THR A 190 -3.30 13.65 6.86
C THR A 190 -3.35 14.76 5.84
#